data_AF-A0AA38PN66-F1
#
_entry.id   AF-A0AA38PN66-F1
#
_cell.length_a   1.000
_cell.length_b   1.000
_cell.length_c   1.000
_cell.angle_alpha   90.00
_cell.angle_beta   90.00
_cell.angle_gamma   90.00
#
_symmetry.space_group_name_H-M   'P 1'
#
loop_
_entity.id
_entity.type
_entity.pdbx_description
1 polymer ?
#
loop_
_entity_poly.entity_id
_entity_poly.type
_entity_poly.pdbx_seq_one_letter_code
_entity_poly.pdbx_strand_id
1 'polypeptide(L)'
;VQGSIGTRASSTENNCFPALGFTMPPTVPSSNSGWWCDMDTEYGFIGFSYEVTACQSLSTLETDFKNIQQRFNGRYIRMYGACDNDGFYDDIIQAAWTVGIGVHALIWFGFDRTDQWMSRRDNLFATLQSNPKAPFITRVVQFGSEPLYDEVLSPEELADQVWNARDQLSDLGL
;
A
#
# COMPACT_ATOMS: atom_id res chain seq x y z
N VAL A 1 -4.05 -2.44 55.17
CA VAL A 1 -3.68 -1.75 53.91
C VAL A 1 -4.16 -2.63 52.76
N GLN A 2 -5.34 -2.32 52.21
CA GLN A 2 -5.87 -3.00 51.02
C GLN A 2 -5.12 -2.46 49.80
N GLY A 3 -4.31 -3.31 49.16
CA GLY A 3 -3.71 -3.02 47.86
C GLY A 3 -4.65 -3.50 46.77
N SER A 4 -5.29 -2.57 46.07
CA SER A 4 -6.08 -2.84 44.88
C SER A 4 -5.19 -3.42 43.78
N ILE A 5 -5.50 -4.63 43.34
CA ILE A 5 -4.97 -5.19 42.09
C ILE A 5 -5.55 -4.33 40.97
N GLY A 6 -4.71 -3.46 40.41
CA GLY A 6 -5.06 -2.70 39.22
C GLY A 6 -5.39 -3.66 38.10
N THR A 7 -6.66 -3.66 37.69
CA THR A 7 -7.11 -4.27 36.45
C THR A 7 -6.20 -3.74 35.35
N ARG A 8 -5.43 -4.62 34.69
CA ARG A 8 -4.77 -4.23 33.44
C ARG A 8 -5.87 -3.74 32.53
N ALA A 9 -5.78 -2.48 32.09
CA ALA A 9 -6.56 -2.01 30.97
C ALA A 9 -6.39 -3.05 29.87
N SER A 10 -7.51 -3.61 29.40
CA SER A 10 -7.55 -4.27 28.10
C SER A 10 -6.86 -3.33 27.14
N SER A 11 -5.75 -3.76 26.55
CA SER A 11 -5.18 -3.07 25.40
C SER A 11 -6.33 -2.95 24.42
N THR A 12 -6.84 -1.73 24.23
CA THR A 12 -7.74 -1.44 23.12
C THR A 12 -7.08 -2.05 21.90
N GLU A 13 -7.71 -3.08 21.33
CA GLU A 13 -7.35 -3.56 20.01
C GLU A 13 -7.23 -2.31 19.14
N ASN A 14 -6.06 -2.10 18.53
CA ASN A 14 -5.83 -0.93 17.70
C ASN A 14 -6.87 -0.99 16.56
N ASN A 15 -7.95 -0.23 16.69
CA ASN A 15 -9.10 -0.22 15.78
C ASN A 15 -8.79 0.51 14.46
N CYS A 16 -7.53 0.62 14.09
CA CYS A 16 -7.03 1.29 12.90
C CYS A 16 -6.35 0.26 11.99
N PHE A 17 -6.43 0.52 10.70
CA PHE A 17 -5.79 -0.29 9.68
C PHE A 17 -4.31 0.12 9.51
N PRO A 18 -3.37 -0.82 9.29
CA PRO A 18 -3.51 -2.27 9.20
C PRO A 18 -3.03 -3.00 10.47
N ALA A 19 -3.54 -2.66 11.66
CA ALA A 19 -3.24 -3.45 12.85
C ALA A 19 -3.68 -4.91 12.68
N LEU A 20 -2.97 -5.88 13.30
CA LEU A 20 -3.22 -7.32 13.10
C LEU A 20 -4.62 -7.79 13.55
N GLY A 21 -5.28 -7.03 14.44
CA GLY A 21 -6.66 -7.29 14.87
C GLY A 21 -7.71 -6.50 14.09
N PHE A 22 -7.31 -5.65 13.15
CA PHE A 22 -8.24 -4.87 12.35
C PHE A 22 -9.08 -5.78 11.46
N THR A 23 -10.39 -5.60 11.49
CA THR A 23 -11.32 -6.35 10.65
C THR A 23 -11.84 -5.44 9.55
N MET A 24 -11.60 -5.82 8.29
CA MET A 24 -12.11 -5.08 7.14
C MET A 24 -13.65 -5.04 7.16
N PRO A 25 -14.27 -3.87 6.95
CA PRO A 25 -15.71 -3.76 6.87
C PRO A 25 -16.25 -4.46 5.61
N PRO A 26 -17.49 -4.96 5.63
CA PRO A 26 -18.09 -5.65 4.48
C PRO A 26 -18.38 -4.71 3.30
N THR A 27 -18.44 -3.40 3.54
CA THR A 27 -18.67 -2.36 2.53
C THR A 27 -17.66 -1.25 2.68
N VAL A 28 -17.32 -0.61 1.55
CA VAL A 28 -16.38 0.53 1.53
C VAL A 28 -16.99 1.71 2.30
N PRO A 29 -16.30 2.25 3.33
CA PRO A 29 -16.77 3.44 4.03
C PRO A 29 -16.82 4.67 3.12
N SER A 30 -17.61 5.68 3.48
CA SER A 30 -17.68 6.94 2.74
C SER A 30 -16.49 7.88 3.00
N SER A 31 -15.62 7.56 3.97
CA SER A 31 -14.46 8.36 4.34
C SER A 31 -13.36 7.48 4.95
N ASN A 32 -12.10 7.82 4.68
CA ASN A 32 -10.91 7.20 5.28
C ASN A 32 -10.37 7.98 6.51
N SER A 33 -11.14 8.91 7.06
CA SER A 33 -10.76 9.64 8.28
C SER A 33 -10.65 8.68 9.48
N GLY A 34 -9.51 8.71 10.16
CA GLY A 34 -9.20 7.80 11.27
C GLY A 34 -9.02 6.34 10.87
N TRP A 35 -8.92 6.05 9.56
CA TRP A 35 -8.74 4.70 9.06
C TRP A 35 -7.36 4.15 9.39
N TRP A 36 -6.33 4.94 9.07
CA TRP A 36 -4.94 4.53 9.20
C TRP A 36 -4.45 4.67 10.64
N CYS A 37 -3.65 3.70 11.08
CA CYS A 37 -2.89 3.86 12.31
C CYS A 37 -1.89 5.01 12.21
N ASP A 38 -1.57 5.60 13.35
CA ASP A 38 -0.52 6.62 13.43
C ASP A 38 0.82 5.97 13.05
N MET A 39 1.58 6.64 12.19
CA MET A 39 2.83 6.10 11.65
C MET A 39 3.88 5.82 12.72
N ASP A 40 3.83 6.51 13.87
CA ASP A 40 4.74 6.27 15.00
C ASP A 40 4.44 4.96 15.74
N THR A 41 3.29 4.34 15.47
CA THR A 41 2.92 2.98 15.91
C THR A 41 3.32 1.89 14.91
N GLU A 42 3.77 2.28 13.72
CA GLU A 42 4.21 1.39 12.65
C GLU A 42 5.72 1.10 12.76
N TYR A 43 6.13 0.37 13.81
CA TYR A 43 7.52 -0.05 14.01
C TYR A 43 7.68 -1.59 14.02
N GLY A 44 8.93 -2.06 13.89
CA GLY A 44 9.27 -3.49 13.87
C GLY A 44 9.23 -4.11 12.47
N PHE A 45 8.89 -5.40 12.38
CA PHE A 45 8.63 -6.05 11.09
C PHE A 45 7.25 -5.62 10.59
N ILE A 46 7.22 -4.84 9.51
CA ILE A 46 5.99 -4.21 9.00
C ILE A 46 5.43 -4.98 7.80
N GLY A 47 6.25 -5.68 7.03
CA GLY A 47 5.78 -6.29 5.79
C GLY A 47 6.87 -6.86 4.91
N PHE A 48 6.49 -7.16 3.68
CA PHE A 48 7.36 -7.78 2.67
C PHE A 48 7.46 -6.91 1.43
N SER A 49 8.61 -6.92 0.77
CA SER A 49 8.67 -6.57 -0.65
C SER A 49 8.02 -7.70 -1.45
N TYR A 50 7.08 -7.37 -2.34
CA TYR A 50 6.32 -8.33 -3.12
C TYR A 50 6.51 -8.06 -4.61
N GLU A 51 7.09 -9.04 -5.31
CA GLU A 51 7.42 -9.00 -6.73
C GLU A 51 6.16 -9.24 -7.57
N VAL A 52 5.90 -8.40 -8.58
CA VAL A 52 4.68 -8.48 -9.41
C VAL A 52 4.90 -8.72 -10.91
N THR A 53 6.14 -8.84 -11.39
CA THR A 53 6.46 -9.07 -12.83
C THR A 53 5.87 -10.37 -13.35
N ALA A 54 5.60 -11.34 -12.48
CA ALA A 54 4.92 -12.57 -12.86
C ALA A 54 3.43 -12.39 -13.21
N CYS A 55 2.85 -11.19 -13.03
CA CYS A 55 1.45 -10.89 -13.32
C CYS A 55 0.50 -11.90 -12.65
N GLN A 56 0.67 -12.11 -11.35
CA GLN A 56 -0.09 -13.08 -10.56
C GLN A 56 -1.60 -12.84 -10.70
N SER A 57 -2.38 -13.91 -10.78
CA SER A 57 -3.84 -13.78 -10.76
C SER A 57 -4.33 -13.27 -9.40
N LEU A 58 -5.52 -12.68 -9.37
CA LEU A 58 -6.17 -12.26 -8.12
C LEU A 58 -6.16 -13.35 -7.03
N SER A 59 -6.46 -14.60 -7.38
CA SER A 59 -6.47 -15.70 -6.40
C SER A 59 -5.09 -16.05 -5.84
N THR A 60 -4.04 -15.91 -6.65
CA THR A 60 -2.65 -16.04 -6.19
C THR A 60 -2.30 -14.88 -5.26
N LEU A 61 -2.63 -13.64 -5.64
CA LEU A 61 -2.43 -12.46 -4.78
C LEU A 61 -3.12 -12.61 -3.43
N GLU A 62 -4.39 -13.01 -3.40
CA GLU A 62 -5.13 -13.27 -2.15
C GLU A 62 -4.47 -14.35 -1.29
N THR A 63 -3.98 -15.43 -1.91
CA THR A 63 -3.29 -16.50 -1.19
C THR A 63 -1.98 -16.01 -0.57
N ASP A 64 -1.18 -15.28 -1.33
CA ASP A 64 0.13 -14.80 -0.89
C ASP A 64 0.00 -13.71 0.18
N PHE A 65 -0.90 -12.75 -0.03
CA PHE A 65 -1.19 -11.70 0.93
C PHE A 65 -1.75 -12.27 2.23
N LYS A 66 -2.62 -13.28 2.15
CA LYS A 66 -3.12 -13.99 3.34
C LYS A 66 -2.01 -14.69 4.10
N ASN A 67 -1.05 -15.31 3.40
CA ASN A 67 0.09 -15.93 4.05
C ASN A 67 0.97 -14.89 4.76
N ILE A 68 1.22 -13.75 4.10
CA ILE A 68 1.95 -12.63 4.70
C ILE A 68 1.26 -12.15 5.98
N GLN A 69 -0.06 -11.92 5.92
CA GLN A 69 -0.84 -11.41 7.05
C GLN A 69 -0.93 -12.44 8.18
N GLN A 70 -1.30 -13.70 7.89
CA GLN A 70 -1.67 -14.68 8.92
C GLN A 70 -0.50 -15.50 9.44
N ARG A 71 0.52 -15.78 8.61
CA ARG A 71 1.65 -16.64 9.00
C ARG A 71 2.82 -15.84 9.53
N PHE A 72 3.00 -14.63 8.99
CA PHE A 72 4.16 -13.80 9.27
C PHE A 72 3.81 -12.50 9.99
N ASN A 73 2.52 -12.24 10.25
CA ASN A 73 2.06 -11.01 10.87
C ASN A 73 2.52 -9.76 10.08
N GLY A 74 2.66 -9.88 8.76
CA GLY A 74 2.96 -8.76 7.89
C GLY A 74 1.74 -7.87 7.75
N ARG A 75 1.94 -6.56 7.91
CA ARG A 75 0.88 -5.55 7.82
C ARG A 75 0.81 -4.87 6.46
N TYR A 76 1.89 -4.93 5.69
CA TYR A 76 1.99 -4.36 4.36
C TYR A 76 2.66 -5.29 3.38
N ILE A 77 2.33 -5.11 2.10
CA ILE A 77 3.26 -5.37 1.01
C ILE A 77 3.81 -4.05 0.49
N ARG A 78 5.09 -4.06 0.10
CA ARG A 78 5.68 -3.06 -0.78
C ARG A 78 5.79 -3.67 -2.15
N MET A 79 5.06 -3.14 -3.12
CA MET A 79 5.14 -3.61 -4.50
C MET A 79 6.57 -3.46 -5.04
N TYR A 80 7.00 -4.40 -5.87
CA TYR A 80 8.27 -4.37 -6.58
C TYR A 80 8.12 -4.97 -7.98
N GLY A 81 8.73 -4.35 -9.00
CA GLY A 81 8.49 -4.72 -10.40
C GLY A 81 7.20 -4.12 -10.97
N ALA A 82 6.82 -4.56 -12.17
CA ALA A 82 5.61 -4.11 -12.85
C ALA A 82 4.92 -5.25 -13.59
N CYS A 83 3.60 -5.18 -13.64
CA CYS A 83 2.79 -5.94 -14.57
C CYS A 83 1.95 -4.97 -15.37
N ASP A 84 2.06 -5.03 -16.70
CA ASP A 84 1.38 -4.09 -17.62
C ASP A 84 0.04 -4.65 -18.12
N ASN A 85 -0.53 -5.66 -17.44
CA ASN A 85 -1.86 -6.18 -17.74
C ASN A 85 -2.95 -5.18 -17.30
N ASP A 86 -3.97 -5.02 -18.13
CA ASP A 86 -5.15 -4.21 -17.79
C ASP A 86 -5.81 -4.72 -16.50
N GLY A 87 -6.12 -3.79 -15.58
CA GLY A 87 -6.79 -4.09 -14.31
C GLY A 87 -5.90 -4.70 -13.22
N PHE A 88 -4.60 -4.89 -13.46
CA PHE A 88 -3.74 -5.54 -12.47
C PHE A 88 -3.64 -4.77 -11.13
N TYR A 89 -3.62 -3.43 -11.17
CA TYR A 89 -3.64 -2.63 -9.93
C TYR A 89 -4.97 -2.79 -9.17
N ASP A 90 -6.09 -2.99 -9.87
CA ASP A 90 -7.38 -3.30 -9.24
C ASP A 90 -7.35 -4.67 -8.56
N ASP A 91 -6.70 -5.67 -9.17
CA ASP A 91 -6.50 -6.98 -8.56
C ASP A 91 -5.64 -6.90 -7.28
N ILE A 92 -4.59 -6.08 -7.27
CA ILE A 92 -3.78 -5.82 -6.07
C ILE A 92 -4.64 -5.21 -4.96
N ILE A 93 -5.41 -4.16 -5.28
CA ILE A 93 -6.27 -3.48 -4.30
C ILE A 93 -7.38 -4.42 -3.79
N GLN A 94 -7.96 -5.22 -4.68
CA GLN A 94 -9.00 -6.17 -4.34
C GLN A 94 -8.46 -7.28 -3.44
N ALA A 95 -7.32 -7.89 -3.77
CA ALA A 95 -6.69 -8.91 -2.94
C ALA A 95 -6.34 -8.37 -1.55
N ALA A 96 -5.73 -7.18 -1.51
CA ALA A 96 -5.34 -6.53 -0.28
C ALA A 96 -6.55 -6.17 0.60
N TRP A 97 -7.65 -5.70 0.00
CA TRP A 97 -8.92 -5.48 0.69
C TRP A 97 -9.53 -6.78 1.23
N THR A 98 -9.56 -7.85 0.42
CA THR A 98 -10.10 -9.15 0.84
C THR A 98 -9.35 -9.68 2.07
N VAL A 99 -8.03 -9.52 2.09
CA VAL A 99 -7.16 -10.05 3.16
C VAL A 99 -7.07 -9.12 4.37
N GLY A 100 -7.17 -7.81 4.17
CA GLY A 100 -6.90 -6.81 5.21
C GLY A 100 -5.40 -6.55 5.38
N ILE A 101 -4.68 -6.30 4.29
CA ILE A 101 -3.26 -5.90 4.30
C ILE A 101 -3.07 -4.57 3.56
N GLY A 102 -2.18 -3.70 4.06
CA GLY A 102 -1.88 -2.42 3.41
C GLY A 102 -0.93 -2.57 2.21
N VAL A 103 -0.95 -1.58 1.33
CA VAL A 103 -0.12 -1.54 0.12
C VAL A 103 0.72 -0.27 0.10
N HIS A 104 2.04 -0.45 -0.03
CA HIS A 104 2.93 0.59 -0.54
C HIS A 104 3.08 0.35 -2.04
N ALA A 105 2.35 1.15 -2.82
CA ALA A 105 2.36 1.06 -4.27
C ALA A 105 3.67 1.60 -4.82
N LEU A 106 4.07 1.12 -6.00
CA LEU A 106 5.32 1.50 -6.63
C LEU A 106 5.07 1.85 -8.09
N ILE A 107 5.57 3.00 -8.51
CA ILE A 107 5.79 3.31 -9.91
C ILE A 107 7.13 2.69 -10.27
N TRP A 108 7.13 1.63 -11.07
CA TRP A 108 8.35 0.93 -11.45
C TRP A 108 9.04 1.59 -12.65
N PHE A 109 10.24 2.12 -12.40
CA PHE A 109 11.05 2.81 -13.41
C PHE A 109 11.77 1.84 -14.36
N GLY A 110 12.01 0.60 -13.91
CA GLY A 110 12.82 -0.35 -14.66
C GLY A 110 14.30 0.01 -14.68
N PHE A 111 15.08 -0.76 -15.44
CA PHE A 111 16.54 -0.60 -15.58
C PHE A 111 16.96 -0.20 -16.99
N ASP A 112 16.00 -0.02 -17.90
CA ASP A 112 16.23 0.18 -19.34
C ASP A 112 16.26 1.66 -19.75
N ARG A 113 16.07 2.58 -18.79
CA ARG A 113 16.03 4.04 -18.99
C ARG A 113 14.97 4.46 -20.03
N THR A 114 13.87 3.71 -20.12
CA THR A 114 12.75 4.03 -21.01
C THR A 114 11.64 4.77 -20.27
N ASP A 115 10.73 5.40 -21.03
CA ASP A 115 9.60 6.16 -20.48
C ASP A 115 8.38 5.28 -20.12
N GLN A 116 8.52 3.95 -20.13
CA GLN A 116 7.42 3.03 -19.79
C GLN A 116 6.82 3.30 -18.40
N TRP A 117 7.64 3.80 -17.47
CA TRP A 117 7.23 4.16 -16.13
C TRP A 117 6.16 5.25 -16.10
N MET A 118 6.12 6.13 -17.11
CA MET A 118 5.10 7.18 -17.20
C MET A 118 3.71 6.58 -17.41
N SER A 119 3.59 5.61 -18.32
CA SER A 119 2.34 4.87 -18.54
C SER A 119 1.93 4.09 -17.29
N ARG A 120 2.91 3.44 -16.62
CA ARG A 120 2.66 2.72 -15.36
C ARG A 120 2.17 3.65 -14.24
N ARG A 121 2.74 4.85 -14.12
CA ARG A 121 2.29 5.90 -13.21
C ARG A 121 0.85 6.30 -13.52
N ASP A 122 0.56 6.62 -14.78
CA ASP A 122 -0.75 7.13 -15.18
C ASP A 122 -1.84 6.07 -14.97
N ASN A 123 -1.53 4.80 -15.27
CA ASN A 123 -2.43 3.67 -15.00
C ASN A 123 -2.65 3.46 -13.49
N LEU A 124 -1.59 3.52 -12.68
CA LEU A 124 -1.72 3.45 -11.23
C LEU A 124 -2.61 4.58 -10.71
N PHE A 125 -2.39 5.82 -11.14
CA PHE A 125 -3.17 6.98 -10.68
C PHE A 125 -4.64 6.86 -11.10
N ALA A 126 -4.90 6.42 -12.33
CA ALA A 126 -6.25 6.16 -12.81
C ALA A 126 -6.96 5.11 -11.95
N THR A 127 -6.30 4.00 -11.60
CA THR A 127 -6.84 3.01 -10.67
C THR A 127 -7.06 3.60 -9.28
N LEU A 128 -6.11 4.36 -8.73
CA LEU A 128 -6.24 4.96 -7.39
C LEU A 128 -7.43 5.94 -7.31
N GLN A 129 -7.72 6.68 -8.38
CA GLN A 129 -8.83 7.62 -8.43
C GLN A 129 -10.18 6.94 -8.72
N SER A 130 -10.20 5.86 -9.50
CA SER A 130 -11.44 5.21 -9.92
C SER A 130 -11.89 4.07 -9.00
N ASN A 131 -10.96 3.41 -8.31
CA ASN A 131 -11.28 2.30 -7.42
C ASN A 131 -11.64 2.82 -6.01
N PRO A 132 -12.88 2.65 -5.55
CA PRO A 132 -13.32 3.21 -4.26
C PRO A 132 -12.59 2.60 -3.05
N LYS A 133 -11.92 1.46 -3.20
CA LYS A 133 -11.13 0.82 -2.13
C LYS A 133 -9.72 1.38 -2.02
N ALA A 134 -9.20 2.03 -3.06
CA ALA A 134 -7.81 2.48 -3.11
C ALA A 134 -7.41 3.38 -1.93
N PRO A 135 -8.21 4.36 -1.47
CA PRO A 135 -7.85 5.24 -0.34
C PRO A 135 -7.74 4.53 1.02
N PHE A 136 -8.21 3.29 1.10
CA PHE A 136 -8.23 2.47 2.31
C PHE A 136 -7.15 1.38 2.30
N ILE A 137 -6.52 1.15 1.15
CA ILE A 137 -5.57 0.05 0.95
C ILE A 137 -4.18 0.59 0.61
N THR A 138 -4.11 1.62 -0.22
CA THR A 138 -2.84 2.26 -0.58
C THR A 138 -2.51 3.28 0.50
N ARG A 139 -1.34 3.13 1.13
CA ARG A 139 -0.84 4.07 2.15
C ARG A 139 0.18 5.05 1.59
N VAL A 140 0.96 4.60 0.61
CA VAL A 140 2.05 5.36 -0.01
C VAL A 140 2.14 4.99 -1.48
N VAL A 141 2.48 5.96 -2.33
CA VAL A 141 2.96 5.74 -3.69
C VAL A 141 4.45 6.09 -3.75
N GLN A 142 5.26 5.12 -4.17
CA GLN A 142 6.72 5.26 -4.25
C GLN A 142 7.17 5.49 -5.70
N PHE A 143 8.14 6.38 -5.87
CA PHE A 143 8.73 6.72 -7.17
C PHE A 143 10.00 5.91 -7.43
N GLY A 144 9.84 4.73 -8.04
CA GLY A 144 10.95 3.85 -8.39
C GLY A 144 11.61 3.18 -7.18
N SER A 145 12.46 2.20 -7.47
CA SER A 145 13.39 1.70 -6.45
C SER A 145 14.63 2.59 -6.40
N GLU A 146 15.21 2.95 -7.55
CA GLU A 146 16.52 3.62 -7.63
C GLU A 146 16.66 4.58 -8.85
N PRO A 147 15.67 5.43 -9.18
CA PRO A 147 15.65 6.20 -10.44
C PRO A 147 16.82 7.19 -10.62
N LEU A 148 17.42 7.66 -9.52
CA LEU A 148 18.61 8.53 -9.55
C LEU A 148 19.89 7.73 -9.80
N TYR A 149 19.97 6.50 -9.29
CA TYR A 149 21.12 5.63 -9.51
C TYR A 149 21.14 5.10 -10.95
N ASP A 150 19.96 4.76 -11.47
CA ASP A 150 19.78 4.28 -12.84
C ASP A 150 19.84 5.41 -13.88
N GLU A 151 19.96 6.67 -13.43
CA GLU A 151 19.99 7.89 -14.26
C GLU A 151 18.75 8.03 -15.15
N VAL A 152 17.58 7.62 -14.65
CA VAL A 152 16.31 7.77 -15.39
C VAL A 152 15.83 9.22 -15.36
N LEU A 153 16.02 9.90 -14.22
CA LEU A 153 15.67 11.30 -14.03
C LEU A 153 16.79 12.01 -13.25
N SER A 154 16.92 13.32 -13.46
CA SER A 154 17.67 14.18 -12.55
C SER A 154 16.96 14.28 -11.18
N PRO A 155 17.67 14.69 -10.11
CA PRO A 155 17.06 14.95 -8.81
C PRO A 155 15.90 15.95 -8.88
N GLU A 156 16.03 17.00 -9.69
CA GLU A 156 15.00 18.02 -9.88
C GLU A 156 13.76 17.44 -10.56
N GLU A 157 13.93 16.69 -11.65
CA GLU A 157 12.80 16.07 -12.36
C GLU A 157 12.08 15.04 -11.48
N LEU A 158 12.83 14.23 -10.70
CA LEU A 158 12.22 13.29 -9.76
C LEU A 158 11.41 14.03 -8.67
N ALA A 159 11.94 15.13 -8.14
CA ALA A 159 11.22 15.94 -7.16
C ALA A 159 9.93 16.52 -7.76
N ASP A 160 9.97 17.00 -9.00
CA ASP A 160 8.78 17.49 -9.71
C ASP A 160 7.73 16.39 -9.88
N GLN A 161 8.14 15.15 -10.20
CA GLN A 161 7.23 14.01 -10.26
C GLN A 161 6.53 13.74 -8.91
N VAL A 162 7.28 13.81 -7.81
CA VAL A 162 6.74 13.62 -6.45
C VAL A 162 5.75 14.73 -6.09
N TRP A 163 6.09 15.99 -6.36
CA TRP A 163 5.20 17.12 -6.05
C TRP A 163 3.91 17.09 -6.88
N ASN A 164 4.02 16.81 -8.17
CA ASN A 164 2.85 16.69 -9.04
C ASN A 164 1.91 15.57 -8.58
N ALA A 165 2.45 14.44 -8.14
CA ALA A 165 1.65 13.32 -7.65
C ALA A 165 0.97 13.63 -6.31
N ARG A 166 1.67 14.31 -5.40
CA ARG A 166 1.07 14.80 -4.16
C ARG A 166 -0.17 15.65 -4.45
N ASP A 167 -0.08 16.57 -5.41
CA ASP A 167 -1.20 17.44 -5.75
C ASP A 167 -2.36 16.64 -6.39
N GLN A 168 -2.05 15.71 -7.30
CA GLN A 168 -3.03 14.89 -8.02
C GLN A 168 -3.73 13.82 -7.19
N LEU A 169 -3.13 13.38 -6.08
CA LEU A 169 -3.67 12.32 -5.22
C LEU A 169 -4.10 12.82 -3.83
N SER A 170 -4.01 14.14 -3.59
CA SER A 170 -4.28 14.76 -2.30
C SER A 170 -5.70 14.52 -1.77
N ASP A 171 -6.68 14.38 -2.67
CA ASP A 171 -8.08 14.09 -2.35
C ASP A 171 -8.29 12.66 -1.83
N LEU A 172 -7.36 11.75 -2.12
CA LEU A 172 -7.36 10.37 -1.63
C LEU A 172 -6.73 10.25 -0.22
N GLY A 173 -6.10 11.32 0.28
CA GLY A 173 -5.36 11.31 1.55
C GLY A 173 -4.03 10.56 1.47
N LEU A 174 -3.41 10.57 0.28
CA LEU A 174 -2.10 9.99 -0.04
C LEU A 174 -0.99 11.06 -0.09
#